data_AF-A0A8C6TSG9-F1
#
_entry.id   AF-A0A8C6TSG9-F1
#
_cell.length_a   1.000
_cell.length_b   1.000
_cell.length_c   1.000
_cell.angle_alpha   90.00
_cell.angle_beta   90.00
_cell.angle_gamma   90.00
#
_symmetry.space_group_name_H-M   'P 1'
#
loop_
_entity.id
_entity.type
_entity.pdbx_description
1 polymer ?
#
loop_
_entity_poly.entity_id
_entity_poly.type
_entity_poly.pdbx_seq_one_letter_code
_entity_poly.pdbx_strand_id
1 'polypeptide(L)'
;MSCSDKILRWNVLGLQGALLSHFLHPIYLKSITLGYLYSHGHLTRAVCCRLARDGETFAKSLPAPFRLNHPEVGRVSVYDSTRHTGKTKESSVNWSFPDQHCVEVLDGTKGKLDGNKLDVSRVCKANLFCLFQALCQRSGRNELISLSSYAQAKMLAQNFQKAKRLFFQALSVQGYGAWIVNSKNVLPLFVHLCTFKYMCDAFVILPASFQML
;
A
#
# COMPACT_ATOMS: atom_id res chain seq x y z
N MET A 1 1.13 12.49 0.83
CA MET A 1 -0.06 11.65 1.04
C MET A 1 0.03 10.96 2.39
N SER A 2 -1.01 11.04 3.22
CA SER A 2 -1.07 10.46 4.56
C SER A 2 -1.28 8.93 4.53
N CYS A 3 -1.19 8.26 5.68
CA CYS A 3 -1.47 6.83 5.79
C CYS A 3 -2.94 6.50 5.49
N SER A 4 -3.88 7.32 5.95
CA SER A 4 -5.31 7.14 5.64
C SER A 4 -5.58 7.30 4.14
N ASP A 5 -4.91 8.23 3.45
CA ASP A 5 -5.00 8.36 1.99
C ASP A 5 -4.45 7.13 1.26
N LYS A 6 -3.33 6.57 1.75
CA LYS A 6 -2.75 5.34 1.18
C LYS A 6 -3.68 4.15 1.35
N ILE A 7 -4.30 3.99 2.52
CA ILE A 7 -5.29 2.94 2.79
C ILE A 7 -6.54 3.15 1.92
N LEU A 8 -7.03 4.38 1.78
CA LEU A 8 -8.11 4.69 0.84
C LEU A 8 -7.77 4.24 -0.59
N ARG A 9 -6.55 4.55 -1.04
CA ARG A 9 -6.08 4.12 -2.36
C ARG A 9 -6.03 2.59 -2.48
N TRP A 10 -5.66 1.87 -1.44
CA TRP A 10 -5.71 0.40 -1.41
C TRP A 10 -7.13 -0.13 -1.44
N ASN A 11 -8.07 0.53 -0.76
CA ASN A 11 -9.49 0.20 -0.83
C ASN A 11 -10.11 0.46 -2.22
N VAL A 12 -9.37 1.01 -3.18
CA VAL A 12 -9.82 1.13 -4.58
C VAL A 12 -8.97 0.26 -5.51
N LEU A 13 -7.65 0.39 -5.43
CA LEU A 13 -6.71 -0.22 -6.37
C LEU A 13 -6.17 -1.59 -5.92
N GLY A 14 -6.49 -2.01 -4.71
CA GLY A 14 -5.90 -3.16 -4.05
C GLY A 14 -4.49 -2.92 -3.52
N LEU A 15 -4.07 -3.80 -2.61
CA LEU A 15 -2.78 -3.79 -1.91
C LEU A 15 -1.61 -4.16 -2.84
N GLN A 16 -1.86 -5.06 -3.80
CA GLN A 16 -0.86 -5.67 -4.67
C GLN A 16 -0.15 -4.66 -5.59
N GLY A 17 -0.80 -3.54 -5.89
CA GLY A 17 -0.25 -2.50 -6.75
C GLY A 17 -0.16 -2.90 -8.23
N ALA A 18 0.42 -2.01 -9.04
CA ALA A 18 0.40 -2.15 -10.50
C ALA A 18 1.17 -3.37 -11.01
N LEU A 19 2.33 -3.69 -10.42
CA LEU A 19 3.15 -4.80 -10.91
C LEU A 19 2.45 -6.14 -10.72
N LEU A 20 1.99 -6.43 -9.51
CA LEU A 20 1.32 -7.71 -9.23
C LEU A 20 -0.07 -7.80 -9.84
N SER A 21 -0.69 -6.69 -10.26
CA SER A 21 -1.97 -6.73 -11.00
C SER A 21 -1.88 -7.38 -12.38
N HIS A 22 -0.67 -7.68 -12.88
CA HIS A 22 -0.47 -8.52 -14.05
C HIS A 22 -0.79 -10.00 -13.80
N PHE A 23 -0.72 -10.44 -12.54
CA PHE A 23 -0.86 -11.84 -12.14
C PHE A 23 -2.07 -12.10 -11.26
N LEU A 24 -2.50 -11.08 -10.50
CA LEU A 24 -3.48 -11.23 -9.43
C LEU A 24 -4.66 -10.27 -9.63
N HIS A 25 -5.85 -10.75 -9.29
CA HIS A 25 -6.97 -9.86 -9.01
C HIS A 25 -6.67 -8.93 -7.82
N PRO A 26 -7.34 -7.78 -7.71
CA PRO A 26 -7.13 -6.83 -6.63
C PRO A 26 -7.35 -7.46 -5.26
N ILE A 27 -6.36 -7.32 -4.37
CA ILE A 27 -6.39 -7.84 -3.01
C ILE A 27 -6.77 -6.69 -2.07
N TYR A 28 -7.81 -6.90 -1.27
CA TYR A 28 -8.31 -5.90 -0.33
C TYR A 28 -8.19 -6.39 1.11
N LEU A 29 -8.01 -5.45 2.04
CA LEU A 29 -8.15 -5.75 3.47
C LEU A 29 -9.61 -6.09 3.74
N LYS A 30 -9.85 -7.23 4.40
CA LYS A 30 -11.18 -7.56 4.93
C LYS A 30 -11.53 -6.67 6.11
N SER A 31 -10.55 -6.41 6.99
CA SER A 31 -10.75 -5.63 8.21
C SER A 31 -9.58 -4.69 8.53
N ILE A 32 -9.87 -3.68 9.34
CA ILE A 32 -8.93 -2.70 9.90
C ILE A 32 -9.21 -2.58 11.41
N THR A 33 -8.26 -2.99 12.23
CA THR A 33 -8.38 -2.94 13.69
C THR A 33 -7.39 -1.94 14.26
N LEU A 34 -7.86 -0.89 14.93
CA LEU A 34 -6.98 0.08 15.57
C LEU A 34 -6.70 -0.28 17.03
N GLY A 35 -5.42 -0.21 17.42
CA GLY A 35 -4.99 -0.30 18.81
C GLY A 35 -5.43 0.91 19.63
N TYR A 36 -5.42 2.11 19.03
CA TYR A 36 -5.72 3.37 19.70
C TYR A 36 -6.46 4.36 18.78
N LEU A 37 -7.08 5.40 19.37
CA LEU A 37 -7.79 6.49 18.67
C LEU A 37 -8.88 6.01 17.71
N TYR A 38 -9.56 4.91 18.05
CA TYR A 38 -10.68 4.42 17.26
C TYR A 38 -11.90 5.34 17.39
N SER A 39 -12.34 5.87 16.25
CA SER A 39 -13.66 6.46 16.07
C SER A 39 -14.24 5.89 14.78
N HIS A 40 -15.36 5.19 14.90
CA HIS A 40 -15.97 4.46 13.76
C HIS A 40 -16.19 5.39 12.56
N GLY A 41 -16.90 6.51 12.76
CA GLY A 41 -17.23 7.44 11.68
C GLY A 41 -16.02 8.18 11.11
N HIS A 42 -14.99 8.45 11.91
CA HIS A 42 -13.76 9.09 11.42
C HIS A 42 -12.94 8.12 10.59
N LEU A 43 -12.78 6.88 11.07
CA LEU A 43 -12.00 5.84 10.41
C LEU A 43 -12.65 5.45 9.08
N THR A 44 -13.94 5.11 9.06
CA THR A 44 -14.65 4.68 7.84
C THR A 44 -14.64 5.78 6.78
N ARG A 45 -14.91 7.03 7.17
CA ARG A 45 -14.80 8.19 6.28
C ARG A 45 -13.40 8.31 5.69
N ALA A 46 -12.35 8.22 6.51
CA ALA A 46 -10.98 8.42 6.06
C ALA A 46 -10.49 7.33 5.08
N VAL A 47 -10.87 6.07 5.31
CA VAL A 47 -10.33 4.91 4.59
C VAL A 47 -11.21 4.40 3.45
N CYS A 48 -12.49 4.75 3.37
CA CYS A 48 -13.36 4.32 2.26
C CYS A 48 -14.52 5.29 1.97
N CYS A 49 -15.36 5.60 2.97
CA CYS A 49 -16.69 6.17 2.75
C CYS A 49 -16.69 7.61 2.20
N ARG A 50 -15.58 8.36 2.31
CA ARG A 50 -15.50 9.68 1.67
C ARG A 50 -15.67 9.62 0.15
N LEU A 51 -15.27 8.51 -0.49
CA LEU A 51 -15.50 8.31 -1.93
C LEU A 51 -16.89 7.77 -2.29
N ALA A 52 -17.72 7.44 -1.30
CA ALA A 52 -19.09 6.96 -1.47
C ALA A 52 -20.14 8.06 -1.22
N ARG A 53 -19.73 9.33 -1.10
CA ARG A 53 -20.63 10.45 -0.76
C ARG A 53 -21.77 10.62 -1.76
N ASP A 54 -21.49 10.44 -3.05
CA ASP A 54 -22.44 10.58 -4.15
C ASP A 54 -23.07 9.22 -4.54
N GLY A 55 -23.25 8.35 -3.54
CA GLY A 55 -23.76 6.99 -3.69
C GLY A 55 -22.80 6.06 -4.44
N GLU A 56 -23.36 5.23 -5.34
CA GLU A 56 -22.60 4.20 -6.07
C GLU A 56 -21.93 4.72 -7.35
N THR A 57 -22.03 6.01 -7.67
CA THR A 57 -21.55 6.59 -8.94
C THR A 57 -20.07 6.30 -9.17
N PHE A 58 -19.22 6.56 -8.17
CA PHE A 58 -17.80 6.28 -8.27
C PHE A 58 -17.53 4.76 -8.34
N ALA A 59 -18.19 3.97 -7.50
CA ALA A 59 -18.00 2.52 -7.48
C ALA A 59 -18.33 1.86 -8.83
N LYS A 60 -19.42 2.28 -9.48
CA LYS A 60 -19.84 1.82 -10.81
C LYS A 60 -18.92 2.30 -11.95
N SER A 61 -18.19 3.39 -11.75
CA SER A 61 -17.24 3.90 -12.75
C SER A 61 -15.96 3.05 -12.85
N LEU A 62 -15.64 2.25 -11.83
CA LEU A 62 -14.41 1.49 -11.77
C LEU A 62 -14.42 0.31 -12.77
N PRO A 63 -13.31 0.05 -13.47
CA PRO A 63 -13.23 -1.11 -14.35
C PRO A 63 -13.20 -2.38 -13.50
N ALA A 64 -13.92 -3.42 -13.93
CA ALA A 64 -13.77 -4.75 -13.35
C ALA A 64 -12.30 -5.20 -13.42
N PRO A 65 -11.76 -5.90 -12.40
CA PRO A 65 -12.41 -6.33 -11.14
C PRO A 65 -12.23 -5.34 -9.96
N PHE A 66 -11.86 -4.07 -10.22
CA PHE A 66 -11.64 -3.09 -9.15
C PHE A 66 -12.97 -2.61 -8.56
N ARG A 67 -12.99 -2.38 -7.26
CA ARG A 67 -14.15 -1.86 -6.52
C ARG A 67 -13.72 -0.90 -5.41
N LEU A 68 -14.68 -0.12 -4.91
CA LEU A 68 -14.53 0.58 -3.64
C LEU A 68 -14.81 -0.41 -2.50
N ASN A 69 -13.76 -0.84 -1.81
CA ASN A 69 -13.81 -1.75 -0.68
C ASN A 69 -14.18 -1.00 0.61
N HIS A 70 -15.13 -1.57 1.36
CA HIS A 70 -15.52 -1.12 2.69
C HIS A 70 -15.11 -2.19 3.71
N PRO A 71 -13.91 -2.11 4.30
CA PRO A 71 -13.45 -3.09 5.26
C PRO A 71 -14.25 -3.00 6.57
N GLU A 72 -14.40 -4.13 7.26
CA GLU A 72 -14.83 -4.14 8.65
C GLU A 72 -13.85 -3.30 9.48
N VAL A 73 -14.37 -2.42 10.34
CA VAL A 73 -13.51 -1.61 11.21
C VAL A 73 -13.75 -1.94 12.67
N GLY A 74 -12.68 -2.03 13.45
CA GLY A 74 -12.76 -2.39 14.85
C GLY A 74 -11.65 -1.78 15.69
N ARG A 75 -11.70 -2.12 16.97
CA ARG A 75 -10.67 -1.79 17.96
C ARG A 75 -10.34 -3.01 18.79
N VAL A 76 -9.18 -3.00 19.42
CA VAL A 76 -8.80 -4.00 20.43
C VAL A 76 -9.62 -3.82 21.71
N SER A 77 -9.88 -4.92 22.43
CA SER A 77 -10.62 -4.89 23.71
C SER A 77 -9.80 -4.35 24.87
N VAL A 78 -8.49 -4.64 24.87
CA VAL A 78 -7.53 -4.17 25.87
C VAL A 78 -6.59 -3.19 25.19
N TYR A 79 -6.48 -2.01 25.78
CA TYR A 79 -5.56 -0.98 25.35
C TYR A 79 -4.63 -0.64 26.51
N ASP A 80 -3.35 -0.96 26.35
CA ASP A 80 -2.33 -0.70 27.34
C ASP A 80 -1.32 0.31 26.80
N SER A 81 -1.75 1.54 26.58
CA SER A 81 -0.76 2.62 26.51
C SER A 81 -1.34 3.94 27.01
N THR A 82 -0.65 4.54 27.96
CA THR A 82 -0.71 6.00 28.14
C THR A 82 -0.13 6.65 26.88
N ARG A 83 -0.77 7.71 26.35
CA ARG A 83 -0.20 8.47 25.23
C ARG A 83 1.24 8.89 25.56
N HIS A 84 2.23 8.23 24.94
CA HIS A 84 3.62 8.61 25.11
C HIS A 84 3.88 9.86 24.29
N THR A 85 4.19 10.97 24.95
CA THR A 85 4.55 12.26 24.33
C THR A 85 6.03 12.34 23.95
N GLY A 86 6.78 11.24 24.11
CA GLY A 86 8.18 11.15 23.70
C GLY A 86 8.36 11.28 22.19
N LYS A 87 9.58 11.67 21.77
CA LYS A 87 9.95 11.69 20.35
C LYS A 87 9.82 10.29 19.77
N THR A 88 9.09 10.17 18.65
CA THR A 88 9.04 8.92 17.88
C THR A 88 10.45 8.54 17.45
N LYS A 89 10.85 7.28 17.68
CA LYS A 89 12.14 6.78 17.22
C LYS A 89 12.23 6.92 15.71
N GLU A 90 13.43 7.25 15.23
CA GLU A 90 13.67 7.41 13.79
C GLU A 90 13.73 6.06 13.07
N SER A 91 13.92 4.96 13.80
CA SER A 91 13.94 3.61 13.24
C SER A 91 12.59 3.15 12.68
N SER A 92 12.66 2.23 11.72
CA SER A 92 11.53 1.51 11.14
C SER A 92 11.89 0.04 11.07
N VAL A 93 10.98 -0.82 11.53
CA VAL A 93 11.20 -2.27 11.60
C VAL A 93 10.23 -2.98 10.66
N ASN A 94 10.70 -3.97 9.92
CA ASN A 94 9.83 -4.83 9.12
C ASN A 94 10.26 -6.29 9.14
N TRP A 95 9.27 -7.17 9.11
CA TRP A 95 9.40 -8.63 9.15
C TRP A 95 8.26 -9.25 8.34
N SER A 96 8.51 -10.41 7.75
CA SER A 96 7.56 -11.24 7.03
C SER A 96 7.83 -12.71 7.36
N PHE A 97 6.82 -13.56 7.24
CA PHE A 97 6.91 -14.98 7.64
C PHE A 97 8.15 -15.73 7.11
N PRO A 98 8.58 -15.56 5.84
CA PRO A 98 9.78 -16.23 5.32
C PRO A 98 11.10 -15.83 6.00
N ASP A 99 11.11 -14.75 6.79
CA ASP A 99 12.32 -14.23 7.43
C ASP A 99 12.72 -14.99 8.69
N GLN A 100 11.87 -15.92 9.15
CA GLN A 100 12.11 -16.69 10.36
C GLN A 100 12.38 -15.75 11.55
N HIS A 101 13.59 -15.79 12.11
CA HIS A 101 14.00 -14.98 13.27
C HIS A 101 14.72 -13.67 12.90
N CYS A 102 14.88 -13.38 11.59
CA CYS A 102 15.61 -12.20 11.12
C CYS A 102 14.67 -11.01 10.92
N VAL A 103 15.01 -9.86 11.50
CA VAL A 103 14.22 -8.63 11.38
C VAL A 103 15.03 -7.56 10.65
N GLU A 104 14.39 -6.83 9.73
CA GLU A 104 15.03 -5.71 9.03
C GLU A 104 14.77 -4.40 9.78
N VAL A 105 15.85 -3.73 10.21
CA VAL A 105 15.82 -2.42 10.89
C VAL A 105 16.40 -1.34 9.99
N LEU A 106 15.64 -0.27 9.79
CA LEU A 106 16.00 0.82 8.89
C LEU A 106 16.03 2.15 9.61
N ASP A 107 16.93 3.02 9.19
CA ASP A 107 16.89 4.45 9.49
C ASP A 107 15.71 5.07 8.72
N GLY A 108 14.63 5.43 9.42
CA GLY A 108 13.43 5.99 8.82
C GLY A 108 13.61 7.41 8.26
N THR A 109 14.75 8.07 8.53
CA THR A 109 15.11 9.36 7.93
C THR A 109 15.88 9.22 6.63
N LYS A 110 16.41 8.02 6.32
CA LYS A 110 17.16 7.72 5.08
C LYS A 110 16.50 6.67 4.21
N GLY A 111 15.64 5.83 4.79
CA GLY A 111 15.04 4.66 4.15
C GLY A 111 16.06 3.56 3.81
N LYS A 112 17.19 3.52 4.52
CA LYS A 112 18.28 2.54 4.35
C LYS A 112 18.49 1.74 5.64
N LEU A 113 19.21 0.62 5.54
CA LEU A 113 19.56 -0.19 6.69
C LEU A 113 20.35 0.62 7.72
N ASP A 114 20.04 0.39 8.99
CA ASP A 114 20.74 1.01 10.11
C ASP A 114 22.15 0.41 10.23
N GLY A 115 23.20 1.17 9.85
CA GLY A 115 24.59 0.71 9.84
C GLY A 115 25.49 1.42 8.82
N ASN A 116 26.80 1.12 8.87
CA ASN A 116 27.82 1.72 7.99
C ASN A 116 27.85 1.16 6.55
N LYS A 117 27.03 0.15 6.24
CA LYS A 117 26.96 -0.44 4.90
C LYS A 117 25.88 0.29 4.08
N LEU A 118 26.15 0.51 2.79
CA LEU A 118 25.25 1.12 1.80
C LEU A 118 24.04 0.21 1.45
N ASP A 119 23.69 -0.72 2.33
CA ASP A 119 22.72 -1.77 2.05
C ASP A 119 21.31 -1.17 1.94
N VAL A 120 20.61 -1.57 0.87
CA VAL A 120 19.25 -1.11 0.55
C VAL A 120 18.22 -2.08 1.12
N SER A 121 17.10 -1.54 1.60
CA SER A 121 16.03 -2.37 2.17
C SER A 121 15.51 -3.40 1.15
N ARG A 122 15.21 -4.60 1.61
CA ARG A 122 14.56 -5.66 0.83
C ARG A 122 13.18 -5.26 0.26
N VAL A 123 12.48 -4.33 0.93
CA VAL A 123 11.19 -3.77 0.47
C VAL A 123 11.37 -2.48 -0.33
N CYS A 124 12.60 -2.12 -0.69
CA CYS A 124 12.84 -1.01 -1.61
C CYS A 124 12.33 -1.33 -3.02
N LYS A 125 12.11 -0.28 -3.81
CA LYS A 125 11.56 -0.42 -5.17
C LYS A 125 12.42 -1.30 -6.08
N ALA A 126 13.74 -1.21 -5.97
CA ALA A 126 14.67 -1.98 -6.79
C ALA A 126 14.54 -3.48 -6.49
N ASN A 127 14.64 -3.86 -5.21
CA ASN A 127 14.54 -5.26 -4.78
C ASN A 127 13.17 -5.86 -5.11
N LEU A 128 12.07 -5.13 -4.86
CA LEU A 128 10.73 -5.57 -5.25
C LEU A 128 10.57 -5.73 -6.78
N PHE A 129 11.27 -4.92 -7.57
CA PHE A 129 11.26 -5.06 -9.02
C PHE A 129 12.07 -6.26 -9.50
N CYS A 130 13.23 -6.55 -8.88
CA CYS A 130 13.99 -7.77 -9.16
C CYS A 130 13.15 -9.03 -8.87
N LEU A 131 12.43 -9.06 -7.75
CA LEU A 131 11.49 -10.14 -7.43
C LEU A 131 10.37 -10.26 -8.48
N PHE A 132 9.84 -9.13 -8.95
CA PHE A 132 8.86 -9.14 -10.03
C PHE A 132 9.43 -9.70 -11.34
N GLN A 133 10.67 -9.36 -11.71
CA GLN A 133 11.33 -9.91 -12.91
C GLN A 133 11.54 -11.42 -12.79
N ALA A 134 12.00 -11.91 -11.63
CA ALA A 134 12.12 -13.34 -11.36
C ALA A 134 10.76 -14.06 -11.44
N LEU A 135 9.68 -13.43 -10.95
CA LEU A 135 8.33 -13.95 -11.10
C LEU A 135 7.91 -14.01 -12.58
N CYS A 136 8.19 -12.96 -13.37
CA CYS A 136 7.88 -12.97 -14.80
C CYS A 136 8.59 -14.10 -15.54
N GLN A 137 9.86 -14.35 -15.21
CA GLN A 137 10.64 -15.48 -15.76
C GLN A 137 10.00 -16.83 -15.41
N ARG A 138 9.67 -17.04 -14.14
CA ARG A 138 9.04 -18.29 -13.67
C ARG A 138 7.66 -18.52 -14.27
N SER A 139 6.90 -17.46 -14.53
CA SER A 139 5.55 -17.53 -15.09
C SER A 139 5.52 -17.46 -16.63
N GLY A 140 6.67 -17.45 -17.31
CA GLY A 140 6.74 -17.41 -18.77
C GLY A 140 6.21 -16.13 -19.43
N ARG A 141 6.17 -15.00 -18.70
CA ARG A 141 5.63 -13.71 -19.19
C ARG A 141 6.71 -12.89 -19.91
N ASN A 142 7.11 -13.35 -21.09
CA ASN A 142 8.20 -12.76 -21.88
C ASN A 142 7.99 -11.27 -22.22
N GLU A 143 6.75 -10.84 -22.40
CA GLU A 143 6.39 -9.45 -22.69
C GLU A 143 6.62 -8.50 -21.49
N LEU A 144 6.65 -9.03 -20.27
CA LEU A 144 7.01 -8.27 -19.07
C LEU A 144 8.52 -8.31 -18.80
N ILE A 145 9.19 -9.41 -19.15
CA ILE A 145 10.64 -9.56 -19.03
C ILE A 145 11.39 -8.61 -19.98
N SER A 146 10.86 -8.40 -21.18
CA SER A 146 11.46 -7.52 -22.20
C SER A 146 11.44 -6.04 -21.80
N LEU A 147 10.70 -5.66 -20.75
CA LEU A 147 10.62 -4.29 -20.26
C LEU A 147 11.87 -3.94 -19.45
N SER A 148 12.63 -2.97 -19.94
CA SER A 148 13.87 -2.52 -19.29
C SER A 148 13.65 -1.67 -18.04
N SER A 149 12.44 -1.13 -17.82
CA SER A 149 12.19 -0.20 -16.71
C SER A 149 10.97 -0.54 -15.85
N TYR A 150 11.12 -0.31 -14.54
CA TYR A 150 10.05 -0.35 -13.55
C TYR A 150 8.83 0.50 -13.94
N ALA A 151 9.07 1.66 -14.55
CA ALA A 151 8.00 2.56 -14.98
C ALA A 151 7.16 1.95 -16.11
N GLN A 152 7.79 1.36 -17.13
CA GLN A 152 7.09 0.70 -18.24
C GLN A 152 6.28 -0.50 -17.74
N ALA A 153 6.86 -1.36 -16.89
CA ALA A 153 6.16 -2.51 -16.32
C ALA A 153 4.88 -2.10 -15.58
N LYS A 154 4.90 -0.97 -14.86
CA LYS A 154 3.69 -0.43 -14.22
C LYS A 154 2.69 0.12 -15.22
N MET A 155 3.15 0.81 -16.25
CA MET A 155 2.27 1.42 -17.24
C MET A 155 1.55 0.38 -18.10
N LEU A 156 2.16 -0.79 -18.31
CA LEU A 156 1.54 -1.89 -19.04
C LEU A 156 0.32 -2.49 -18.31
N ALA A 157 0.21 -2.31 -16.98
CA ALA A 157 -0.98 -2.72 -16.22
C ALA A 157 -2.16 -1.77 -16.47
N GLN A 158 -2.74 -1.83 -17.68
CA GLN A 158 -3.68 -0.83 -18.19
C GLN A 158 -4.94 -0.67 -17.32
N ASN A 159 -5.54 -1.78 -16.87
CA ASN A 159 -6.72 -1.75 -16.00
C ASN A 159 -6.42 -1.08 -14.66
N PHE A 160 -5.27 -1.38 -14.05
CA PHE A 160 -4.81 -0.72 -12.84
C PHE A 160 -4.59 0.78 -13.07
N GLN A 161 -3.95 1.17 -14.18
CA GLN A 161 -3.73 2.58 -14.50
C GLN A 161 -5.04 3.33 -14.76
N LYS A 162 -6.03 2.68 -15.40
CA LYS A 162 -7.37 3.23 -15.61
C LYS A 162 -8.08 3.46 -14.27
N ALA A 163 -8.15 2.45 -13.40
CA ALA A 163 -8.73 2.58 -12.06
C ALA A 163 -8.02 3.68 -11.24
N LYS A 164 -6.69 3.76 -11.33
CA LYS A 164 -5.88 4.79 -10.65
C LYS A 164 -6.23 6.21 -11.12
N ARG A 165 -6.42 6.42 -12.42
CA ARG A 165 -6.83 7.73 -12.96
C ARG A 165 -8.21 8.13 -12.45
N LEU A 166 -9.18 7.21 -12.51
CA LEU A 166 -10.54 7.43 -11.99
C LEU A 166 -10.52 7.77 -10.50
N PHE A 167 -9.72 7.06 -9.72
CA PHE A 167 -9.52 7.36 -8.30
C PHE A 167 -9.00 8.78 -8.06
N PHE A 168 -7.98 9.22 -8.80
CA PHE A 168 -7.46 10.59 -8.68
C PHE A 168 -8.46 11.64 -9.11
N GLN A 169 -9.21 11.38 -10.19
CA GLN A 169 -10.26 12.26 -10.66
C GLN A 169 -11.38 12.39 -9.62
N ALA A 170 -11.82 11.29 -9.02
CA ALA A 170 -12.87 11.29 -8.00
C ALA A 170 -12.49 12.12 -6.78
N LEU A 171 -11.24 12.02 -6.30
CA LEU A 171 -10.74 12.87 -5.21
C LEU A 171 -10.84 14.36 -5.56
N SER A 172 -10.47 14.74 -6.78
CA SER A 172 -10.55 16.13 -7.23
C SER A 172 -12.00 16.60 -7.35
N VAL A 173 -12.88 15.81 -7.98
CA VAL A 173 -14.29 16.15 -8.22
C VAL A 173 -15.07 16.28 -6.91
N GLN A 174 -14.79 15.43 -5.92
CA GLN A 174 -15.46 15.46 -4.62
C GLN A 174 -14.85 16.47 -3.63
N GLY A 175 -13.86 17.26 -4.06
CA GLY A 175 -13.27 18.32 -3.24
C GLY A 175 -12.26 17.86 -2.19
N TYR A 176 -11.70 16.66 -2.34
CA TYR A 176 -10.64 16.13 -1.45
C TYR A 176 -9.21 16.50 -1.88
N GLY A 177 -9.08 17.30 -2.94
CA GLY A 177 -7.80 17.79 -3.46
C GLY A 177 -7.09 16.80 -4.40
N ALA A 178 -5.96 17.26 -4.95
CA ALA A 178 -5.18 16.49 -5.91
C ALA A 178 -4.24 15.49 -5.20
N TRP A 179 -4.12 14.28 -5.78
CA TRP A 179 -3.16 13.30 -5.30
C TRP A 179 -1.73 13.68 -5.69
N ILE A 180 -0.85 13.87 -4.71
CA ILE A 180 0.56 14.22 -4.93
C ILE A 180 1.33 12.98 -5.41
N VAL A 181 1.92 13.06 -6.59
CA VAL A 181 2.76 12.01 -7.19
C VAL A 181 4.21 12.47 -7.21
N ASN A 182 5.13 11.62 -6.78
CA ASN A 182 6.56 11.94 -6.83
C ASN A 182 7.07 11.90 -8.28
N SER A 183 7.95 12.83 -8.63
CA SER A 183 8.59 12.93 -9.94
C SER A 183 9.34 11.65 -10.32
N LYS A 184 9.36 11.32 -11.62
CA LYS A 184 9.95 10.08 -12.18
C LYS A 184 11.45 9.89 -11.87
N ASN A 185 12.16 10.97 -11.49
CA ASN A 185 13.61 10.97 -11.25
C ASN A 185 13.99 10.90 -9.76
N VAL A 186 13.02 10.85 -8.86
CA VAL A 186 13.31 10.59 -7.45
C VAL A 186 13.09 9.09 -7.26
N LEU A 187 14.13 8.36 -6.87
CA LEU A 187 14.01 7.06 -6.20
C LEU A 187 13.80 7.35 -4.71
N PRO A 188 12.58 7.64 -4.21
CA PRO A 188 12.41 7.73 -2.78
C PRO A 188 12.49 6.30 -2.24
N LEU A 189 13.57 6.04 -1.51
CA LEU A 189 13.72 4.96 -0.54
C LEU A 189 12.59 4.96 0.51
N PHE A 190 11.75 6.00 0.56
CA PHE A 190 10.80 6.26 1.65
C PHE A 190 9.38 5.71 1.49
N VAL A 191 8.90 5.43 0.27
CA VAL A 191 7.43 5.38 0.06
C VAL A 191 6.78 4.09 0.60
N HIS A 192 7.47 2.95 0.55
CA HIS A 192 6.93 1.71 1.12
C HIS A 192 7.04 1.69 2.65
N LEU A 193 8.10 2.25 3.21
CA LEU A 193 8.40 2.16 4.64
C LEU A 193 7.60 3.09 5.53
N CYS A 194 7.28 4.32 5.09
CA CYS A 194 6.37 5.17 5.89
C CYS A 194 4.97 4.57 6.02
N THR A 195 4.56 3.62 5.16
CA THR A 195 3.29 2.92 5.38
C THR A 195 3.43 1.86 6.47
N PHE A 196 4.59 1.20 6.56
CA PHE A 196 4.89 0.26 7.65
C PHE A 196 5.16 0.96 8.98
N LYS A 197 5.94 2.05 9.02
CA LYS A 197 6.29 2.76 10.27
C LYS A 197 5.06 3.25 11.07
N TYR A 198 3.97 3.60 10.39
CA TYR A 198 2.69 3.94 11.05
C TYR A 198 1.66 2.80 11.08
N MET A 199 1.89 1.70 10.34
CA MET A 199 1.03 0.49 10.43
C MET A 199 1.51 -0.49 11.50
N CYS A 200 2.79 -0.49 11.89
CA CYS A 200 3.32 -1.41 12.91
C CYS A 200 2.68 -1.18 14.29
N ASP A 201 2.20 0.03 14.59
CA ASP A 201 1.42 0.30 15.82
C ASP A 201 -0.08 -0.01 15.67
N ALA A 202 -0.57 -0.39 14.47
CA ALA A 202 -2.00 -0.39 14.16
C ALA A 202 -2.53 -1.55 13.31
N PHE A 203 -1.72 -2.48 12.81
CA PHE A 203 -2.24 -3.52 11.89
C PHE A 203 -1.62 -4.90 12.12
N VAL A 204 -2.41 -5.79 12.75
CA VAL A 204 -2.28 -7.23 12.55
C VAL A 204 -2.94 -7.56 11.22
N ILE A 205 -2.17 -7.76 10.16
CA ILE A 205 -2.68 -8.22 8.86
C ILE A 205 -2.95 -9.73 9.00
N LEU A 206 -4.21 -10.11 9.19
CA LEU A 206 -4.67 -11.50 9.12
C LEU A 206 -4.63 -12.00 7.66
N PRO A 207 -4.40 -13.30 7.42
CA PRO A 207 -4.06 -13.83 6.09
C PRO A 207 -5.20 -13.61 5.08
N ALA A 208 -4.86 -12.99 3.95
CA ALA A 208 -5.72 -12.94 2.77
C ALA A 208 -5.60 -14.27 2.02
N SER A 209 -6.73 -14.91 1.73
CA SER A 209 -6.80 -16.12 0.89
C SER A 209 -6.38 -15.77 -0.53
N PHE A 210 -5.32 -16.40 -1.03
CA PHE A 210 -4.84 -16.24 -2.41
C PHE A 210 -5.59 -17.22 -3.33
N GLN A 211 -6.35 -16.71 -4.30
CA GLN A 211 -6.69 -17.46 -5.51
C GLN A 211 -5.81 -16.92 -6.63
N MET A 212 -4.85 -17.73 -7.09
CA MET A 212 -4.13 -17.46 -8.32
C MET A 212 -5.04 -17.80 -9.51
N LEU A 213 -4.93 -17.00 -10.57
CA LEU A 213 -5.49 -17.33 -11.89
C LEU A 213 -4.69 -18.44 -12.56
#